data_AF-A0A2A4MX45-F1
#
_entry.id   AF-A0A2A4MX45-F1
#
_cell.length_a   1.000
_cell.length_b   1.000
_cell.length_c   1.000
_cell.angle_alpha   90.00
_cell.angle_beta   90.00
_cell.angle_gamma   90.00
#
_symmetry.space_group_name_H-M   'P 1'
#
loop_
_entity.id
_entity.type
_entity.pdbx_description
1 polymer ?
#
loop_
_entity_poly.entity_id
_entity_poly.type
_entity_poly.pdbx_seq_one_letter_code
_entity_poly.pdbx_strand_id
1 'polypeptide(L)' 'MGGGGPATYNLTINAATPTAYIIQAVPAGAQVNDPCGTLSLTQTGAKGVSTGLPIGQCWR' A
#
# COMPACT_ATOMS: atom_id res chain seq x y z
N MET A 1 -21.18 -16.62 -11.24
CA MET A 1 -19.74 -16.40 -11.44
C MET A 1 -19.38 -15.09 -10.76
N GLY A 2 -19.05 -15.12 -9.46
CA GLY A 2 -18.60 -13.93 -8.74
C GLY A 2 -17.13 -13.69 -9.04
N GLY A 3 -16.82 -12.98 -10.12
CA GLY A 3 -15.46 -12.58 -10.44
C GLY A 3 -15.07 -11.38 -9.59
N GLY A 4 -13.98 -11.51 -8.81
CA GLY A 4 -13.35 -10.33 -8.20
C GLY A 4 -13.01 -9.31 -9.28
N GLY A 5 -13.26 -8.03 -9.00
CA GLY A 5 -12.87 -6.95 -9.89
C GLY A 5 -11.35 -6.88 -10.09
N PRO A 6 -10.87 -6.11 -11.09
CA PRO A 6 -9.44 -5.92 -11.31
C PRO A 6 -8.76 -5.37 -10.06
N ALA A 7 -7.52 -5.80 -9.81
CA ALA A 7 -6.74 -5.35 -8.66
C ALA A 7 -6.52 -3.83 -8.72
N THR A 8 -6.77 -3.14 -7.61
CA THR A 8 -6.54 -1.70 -7.45
C THR A 8 -5.21 -1.40 -6.76
N TYR A 9 -4.65 -2.36 -6.04
CA TYR A 9 -3.26 -2.32 -5.56
C TYR A 9 -2.63 -3.70 -5.66
N ASN A 10 -1.35 -3.73 -5.99
CA ASN A 10 -0.53 -4.90 -5.85
C ASN A 10 0.20 -4.85 -4.50
N LEU A 11 0.02 -5.89 -3.70
CA LEU A 11 0.66 -5.99 -2.39
C LEU A 11 1.98 -6.76 -2.49
N THR A 12 3.04 -6.20 -1.92
CA THR A 12 4.32 -6.89 -1.73
C THR A 12 4.70 -6.89 -0.26
N ILE A 13 5.37 -7.96 0.19
CA ILE A 13 5.95 -8.04 1.52
C ILE A 13 7.46 -7.92 1.37
N ASN A 14 8.03 -6.93 2.03
CA ASN A 14 9.43 -6.57 1.98
C ASN A 14 10.03 -6.64 3.38
N ALA A 15 11.36 -6.75 3.46
CA ALA A 15 12.09 -6.82 4.73
C ALA A 15 11.51 -7.84 5.74
N ALA A 16 10.99 -8.97 5.22
CA ALA A 16 10.34 -9.99 6.03
C ALA A 16 11.37 -10.78 6.83
N THR A 17 11.23 -10.75 8.15
CA THR A 17 11.92 -11.61 9.12
C THR A 17 10.87 -12.30 9.99
N PRO A 18 11.24 -13.22 10.89
CA PRO A 18 10.27 -13.84 11.81
C PRO A 18 9.47 -12.85 12.67
N THR A 19 9.98 -11.63 12.89
CA THR A 19 9.38 -10.64 13.79
C THR A 19 9.20 -9.25 13.17
N ALA A 20 9.54 -9.06 11.90
CA ALA A 20 9.42 -7.78 11.21
C ALA A 20 8.98 -7.94 9.77
N TYR A 21 8.24 -6.95 9.26
CA TYR A 21 7.85 -6.89 7.86
C TYR A 21 7.47 -5.47 7.47
N ILE A 22 7.50 -5.21 6.16
CA ILE A 22 6.92 -4.02 5.55
C ILE A 22 6.00 -4.51 4.44
N ILE A 23 4.71 -4.19 4.55
CA ILE A 23 3.76 -4.34 3.45
C ILE A 23 3.88 -3.08 2.59
N GLN A 24 3.97 -3.25 1.27
CA GLN A 24 3.84 -2.14 0.31
C GLN A 24 2.61 -2.39 -0.56
N ALA A 25 1.80 -1.36 -0.76
CA ALA A 25 0.66 -1.37 -1.66
C ALA A 25 0.94 -0.43 -2.83
N VAL A 26 1.32 -1.00 -3.96
CA VAL A 26 1.62 -0.26 -5.20
C VAL A 26 0.31 -0.09 -5.98
N PRO A 27 -0.10 1.14 -6.33
CA PRO A 27 -1.36 1.36 -7.03
C PRO A 27 -1.40 0.66 -8.40
N ALA A 28 -2.56 0.12 -8.74
CA ALA A 28 -2.81 -0.62 -9.98
C ALA A 28 -4.24 -0.36 -10.48
N GLY A 29 -4.54 -0.76 -11.71
CA GLY A 29 -5.89 -0.67 -12.26
C GLY A 29 -6.44 0.76 -12.23
N ALA A 30 -7.60 0.97 -11.61
CA ALA A 30 -8.19 2.31 -11.50
C ALA A 30 -7.38 3.29 -10.63
N GLN A 31 -6.45 2.77 -9.82
CA GLN A 31 -5.78 3.52 -8.76
C GLN A 31 -4.39 4.02 -9.17
N VAL A 32 -3.93 3.81 -10.42
CA VAL A 32 -2.56 4.21 -10.82
C VAL A 32 -2.26 5.70 -10.59
N ASN A 33 -3.32 6.53 -10.62
CA ASN A 33 -3.27 7.97 -10.43
C ASN A 33 -3.62 8.41 -9.00
N ASP A 34 -3.63 7.49 -8.03
CA ASP A 34 -3.83 7.84 -6.63
C ASP A 34 -2.73 8.80 -6.18
N PRO A 35 -3.09 10.03 -5.73
CA PRO A 35 -2.12 11.03 -5.33
C PRO A 35 -1.34 10.65 -4.06
N CYS A 36 -1.69 9.57 -3.38
CA CYS A 36 -0.92 9.01 -2.26
C CYS A 36 0.25 8.11 -2.70
N GLY A 37 0.27 7.67 -3.96
CA GLY A 37 1.31 6.78 -4.47
C GLY A 37 1.34 5.44 -3.74
N THR A 38 2.53 4.86 -3.57
CA THR A 38 2.70 3.59 -2.87
C THR A 38 2.54 3.78 -1.37
N LEU A 39 1.59 3.05 -0.77
CA LEU A 39 1.40 3.02 0.67
C LEU A 39 2.30 1.97 1.30
N SER A 40 2.75 2.19 2.53
CA SER A 40 3.47 1.17 3.30
C SER A 40 2.97 1.03 4.73
N LEU A 41 3.11 -0.18 5.28
CA LEU A 41 2.73 -0.51 6.65
C LEU A 41 3.75 -1.48 7.26
N THR A 42 4.30 -1.14 8.42
CA THR A 42 5.19 -2.03 9.17
C THR A 42 4.43 -2.92 10.14
N GLN A 43 5.10 -3.93 10.68
CA GLN A 43 4.56 -4.78 11.76
C GLN A 43 4.19 -4.02 13.04
N THR A 44 4.77 -2.84 13.26
CA THR A 44 4.45 -1.99 14.42
C THR A 44 3.27 -1.06 14.16
N GLY A 45 2.64 -1.14 12.98
CA GLY A 45 1.57 -0.24 12.57
C GLY A 45 2.06 1.12 12.05
N ALA A 46 3.37 1.29 11.85
CA ALA A 46 3.90 2.52 11.26
C ALA A 46 3.49 2.58 9.78
N LYS A 47 2.76 3.64 9.43
CA LYS A 47 2.26 3.89 8.08
C LYS A 47 3.26 4.75 7.31
N GLY A 48 3.24 4.64 5.99
CA GLY A 48 4.07 5.45 5.10
C GLY A 48 3.44 5.66 3.72
N VAL A 49 4.02 6.59 2.98
CA VAL A 49 3.70 6.92 1.58
C VAL A 49 4.99 7.22 0.84
N SER A 50 5.14 6.79 -0.43
CA SER A 50 6.40 6.96 -1.16
C SER A 50 6.61 8.40 -1.65
N THR A 51 5.60 8.95 -2.31
CA THR A 51 5.61 10.25 -2.98
C THR A 51 4.16 10.62 -3.25
N GLY A 52 3.63 11.62 -2.55
CA GLY A 52 2.22 11.95 -2.65
C GLY A 52 1.76 12.98 -1.65
N LEU A 53 0.45 12.99 -1.38
CA LEU A 53 -0.16 13.79 -0.33
C LEU A 53 0.44 13.43 1.06
N PRO A 54 0.35 14.35 2.04
CA PRO A 54 0.80 14.08 3.40
C PRO A 54 0.19 12.79 3.97
N ILE A 55 0.97 12.07 4.79
CA ILE A 55 0.56 10.78 5.37
C ILE A 55 -0.83 10.82 6.04
N GLY A 56 -1.14 11.91 6.75
CA GLY A 56 -2.44 12.08 7.42
C GLY A 56 -3.63 12.31 6.46
N GLN A 57 -3.38 12.64 5.19
CA GLN A 57 -4.41 12.69 4.15
C GLN A 57 -4.59 11.33 3.45
N CYS A 58 -3.52 10.54 3.36
CA CYS A 58 -3.53 9.23 2.71
C CYS A 58 -4.00 8.09 3.61
N TRP A 59 -3.79 8.21 4.92
CA TRP A 59 -4.14 7.20 5.92
C TRP A 59 -5.18 7.72 6.91
N ARG A 60 -6.27 8.28 6.37
CA ARG A 60 -7.41 8.78 7.15
C ARG A 60 -8.24 7.67 7.77
#